data_AF-A0A080LYH5-F1
#
_entry.id   AF-A0A080LYH5-F1
#
_cell.length_a   1.000
_cell.length_b   1.000
_cell.length_c   1.000
_cell.angle_alpha   90.00
_cell.angle_beta   90.00
_cell.angle_gamma   90.00
#
_symmetry.space_group_name_H-M   'P 1'
#
loop_
_entity.id
_entity.type
_entity.pdbx_description
1 polymer ?
#
loop_
_entity_poly.entity_id
_entity_poly.type
_entity_poly.pdbx_seq_one_letter_code
_entity_poly.pdbx_strand_id
1 'polypeptide(L)'
;MTPAIEGLRCAGATFCVDNQESALRQADHAENLAKLDFILPGYSQRIDPAQLGGRVGFRPLSPDRLPMIGALADATAIDPAYPSRLLAAMPRLPGLYLINGFGARGIVWSALAGELLACLITGAPLPLADDLVSAVDPGRFLLRGRSQRWRSDSAPRIDR
;
A
#
# COMPACT_ATOMS: atom_id res chain seq x y z
N MET A 1 -18.76 -5.33 5.22
CA MET A 1 -19.21 -6.65 4.71
C MET A 1 -19.71 -6.47 3.28
N THR A 2 -19.48 -7.42 2.39
CA THR A 2 -19.98 -7.39 1.01
C THR A 2 -21.42 -7.91 0.90
N PRO A 3 -22.15 -7.60 -0.19
CA PRO A 3 -23.32 -8.37 -0.61
C PRO A 3 -22.99 -9.85 -0.79
N ALA A 4 -24.03 -10.69 -0.82
CA ALA A 4 -23.86 -12.11 -1.07
C ALA A 4 -23.55 -12.38 -2.55
N ILE A 5 -22.51 -13.15 -2.81
CA ILE A 5 -22.16 -13.69 -4.13
C ILE A 5 -22.11 -15.19 -3.94
N GLU A 6 -22.95 -15.95 -4.67
CA GLU A 6 -23.05 -17.41 -4.54
C GLU A 6 -23.31 -17.86 -3.09
N GLY A 7 -24.11 -17.08 -2.35
CA GLY A 7 -24.42 -17.34 -0.94
C GLY A 7 -23.31 -16.96 0.05
N LEU A 8 -22.13 -16.55 -0.42
CA LEU A 8 -21.00 -16.15 0.42
C LEU A 8 -20.94 -14.63 0.60
N ARG A 9 -20.57 -14.21 1.81
CA ARG A 9 -20.28 -12.81 2.15
C ARG A 9 -18.88 -12.71 2.73
N CYS A 10 -18.20 -11.62 2.45
CA CYS A 10 -16.90 -11.33 3.04
C CYS A 10 -17.01 -10.18 4.03
N ALA A 11 -16.44 -10.35 5.23
CA ALA A 11 -16.29 -9.31 6.23
C ALA A 11 -14.81 -9.25 6.64
N GLY A 12 -14.32 -8.03 6.82
CA GLY A 12 -12.91 -7.78 7.09
C GLY A 12 -12.58 -6.30 7.05
N ALA A 13 -11.32 -5.93 7.20
CA ALA A 13 -10.17 -6.82 7.45
C ALA A 13 -9.45 -6.45 8.75
N THR A 14 -8.66 -7.40 9.26
CA THR A 14 -7.63 -7.10 10.24
C THR A 14 -6.48 -6.34 9.58
N PHE A 15 -5.77 -5.57 10.40
CA PHE A 15 -4.61 -4.81 9.99
C PHE A 15 -3.51 -5.00 11.03
N CYS A 16 -2.53 -5.83 10.69
CA CYS A 16 -1.35 -6.09 11.50
C CYS A 16 -0.12 -5.63 10.74
N VAL A 17 0.72 -4.83 11.39
CA VAL A 17 2.03 -4.40 10.86
C VAL A 17 3.08 -5.41 11.32
N ASP A 18 4.07 -5.69 10.47
CA ASP A 18 5.21 -6.59 10.76
C ASP A 18 4.85 -8.03 11.17
N ASN A 19 3.63 -8.46 10.84
CA ASN A 19 3.22 -9.85 10.99
C ASN A 19 3.42 -10.60 9.67
N GLN A 20 4.28 -11.63 9.68
CA GLN A 20 4.54 -12.51 8.53
C GLN A 20 3.76 -13.83 8.60
N GLU A 21 2.92 -14.01 9.61
CA GLU A 21 2.08 -15.19 9.75
C GLU A 21 1.08 -15.27 8.59
N SER A 22 1.06 -16.43 7.93
CA SER A 22 0.23 -16.68 6.74
C SER A 22 -0.95 -17.61 7.05
N ALA A 23 -0.93 -18.28 8.20
CA ALA A 23 -2.02 -19.12 8.67
C ALA A 23 -3.23 -18.28 9.09
N LEU A 24 -4.42 -18.84 8.88
CA LEU A 24 -5.65 -18.29 9.44
C LEU A 24 -5.60 -18.37 10.96
N ARG A 25 -6.02 -17.30 11.62
CA ARG A 25 -6.10 -17.23 13.09
C ARG A 25 -7.53 -16.95 13.49
N GLN A 26 -8.05 -17.75 14.42
CA GLN A 26 -9.37 -17.55 14.99
C GLN A 26 -9.50 -16.15 15.65
N ALA A 27 -8.40 -15.64 16.20
CA ALA A 27 -8.34 -14.27 16.73
C ALA A 27 -8.64 -13.20 15.67
N ASP A 28 -8.16 -13.37 14.43
CA ASP A 28 -8.46 -12.43 13.33
C ASP A 28 -9.94 -12.50 12.92
N HIS A 29 -10.54 -13.69 12.95
CA HIS A 29 -11.98 -13.84 12.73
C HIS A 29 -12.80 -13.17 13.83
N ALA A 30 -12.44 -13.38 15.10
CA ALA A 30 -13.09 -12.72 16.23
C ALA A 30 -12.98 -11.19 16.14
N GLU A 31 -11.82 -10.65 15.77
CA GLU A 31 -11.63 -9.21 15.57
C GLU A 31 -12.51 -8.66 14.44
N ASN A 32 -12.58 -9.36 13.30
CA ASN A 32 -13.44 -8.96 12.19
C ASN A 32 -14.93 -8.98 12.56
N LEU A 33 -15.37 -9.97 13.34
CA LEU A 33 -16.75 -10.05 13.83
C LEU A 33 -17.06 -8.95 14.85
N ALA A 34 -16.14 -8.64 15.77
CA ALA A 34 -16.30 -7.52 16.70
C ALA A 34 -16.42 -6.18 15.96
N LYS A 35 -15.59 -5.95 14.93
CA LYS A 35 -15.70 -4.77 14.06
C LYS A 35 -17.03 -4.74 13.30
N LEU A 36 -17.52 -5.89 12.84
CA LEU A 36 -18.79 -5.99 12.14
C LEU A 36 -19.96 -5.66 13.07
N ASP A 37 -19.97 -6.22 14.29
CA ASP A 37 -21.01 -5.98 15.29
C ASP A 37 -21.02 -4.52 15.76
N PHE A 38 -19.84 -3.89 15.88
CA PHE A 38 -19.75 -2.46 16.16
C PHE A 38 -20.46 -1.60 15.10
N ILE A 39 -20.40 -1.98 13.82
CA ILE A 39 -21.05 -1.25 12.71
C ILE A 39 -22.52 -1.66 12.59
N LEU A 40 -22.84 -2.94 12.83
CA LEU A 40 -24.16 -3.54 12.68
C LEU A 40 -24.47 -4.40 13.93
N PRO A 41 -24.99 -3.79 15.01
CA PRO A 41 -25.22 -4.48 16.28
C PRO A 41 -26.13 -5.71 16.12
N GLY A 42 -25.69 -6.83 16.69
CA GLY A 42 -26.40 -8.10 16.66
C GLY A 42 -26.12 -8.96 15.43
N TYR A 43 -25.41 -8.43 14.42
CA TYR A 43 -25.19 -9.14 13.17
C TYR A 43 -24.34 -10.41 13.35
N SER A 44 -23.35 -10.39 14.24
CA SER A 44 -22.43 -11.52 14.44
C SER A 44 -22.87 -12.54 15.50
N GLN A 45 -24.01 -12.35 16.17
CA GLN A 45 -24.40 -13.15 17.34
C GLN A 45 -24.52 -14.67 17.09
N ARG A 46 -24.78 -15.07 15.85
CA ARG A 46 -24.95 -16.49 15.46
C ARG A 46 -23.77 -17.03 14.65
N ILE A 47 -22.66 -16.30 14.59
CA ILE A 47 -21.49 -16.67 13.79
C ILE A 47 -20.38 -17.13 14.72
N ASP A 48 -20.01 -18.41 14.64
CA ASP A 48 -18.86 -18.96 15.35
C ASP A 48 -17.55 -18.66 14.59
N PRO A 49 -16.61 -17.90 15.17
CA PRO A 49 -15.31 -17.64 14.53
C PRO A 49 -14.53 -18.90 14.16
N ALA A 50 -14.71 -20.02 14.88
CA ALA A 50 -14.01 -21.29 14.63
C ALA A 50 -14.44 -21.99 13.33
N GLN A 51 -15.64 -21.66 12.83
CA GLN A 51 -16.24 -22.31 11.67
C GLN A 51 -16.12 -21.47 10.39
N LEU A 52 -15.48 -20.30 10.48
CA LEU A 52 -15.30 -19.42 9.34
C LEU A 52 -14.12 -19.85 8.48
N GLY A 53 -14.35 -19.90 7.17
CA GLY A 53 -13.27 -19.84 6.20
C GLY A 53 -12.67 -18.43 6.12
N GLY A 54 -11.53 -18.28 5.44
CA GLY A 54 -10.91 -16.98 5.27
C GLY A 54 -9.76 -16.97 4.30
N ARG A 55 -9.15 -15.79 4.12
CA ARG A 55 -7.96 -15.60 3.33
C ARG A 55 -7.02 -14.62 4.03
N VAL A 56 -5.75 -15.01 4.15
CA VAL A 56 -4.67 -14.13 4.61
C VAL A 56 -3.97 -13.56 3.37
N GLY A 57 -3.62 -12.28 3.43
CA GLY A 57 -2.93 -11.61 2.34
C GLY A 57 -2.06 -10.47 2.84
N PHE A 58 -0.85 -10.39 2.31
CA PHE A 58 0.10 -9.32 2.61
C PHE A 58 -0.06 -8.19 1.61
N ARG A 59 -0.17 -6.97 2.13
CA ARG A 59 -0.43 -5.78 1.31
C ARG A 59 0.73 -4.81 1.47
N PRO A 60 1.64 -4.73 0.49
CA PRO A 60 2.62 -3.67 0.46
C PRO A 60 1.91 -2.31 0.50
N LEU A 61 2.30 -1.48 1.45
CA LEU A 61 1.72 -0.17 1.69
C LEU A 61 2.86 0.84 1.78
N SER A 62 2.79 1.89 0.98
CA SER A 62 3.68 3.03 1.11
C SER A 62 3.31 3.87 2.34
N PRO A 63 4.27 4.57 2.97
CA PRO A 63 4.01 5.42 4.13
C PRO A 63 2.96 6.51 3.88
N ASP A 64 2.91 7.06 2.66
CA ASP A 64 1.97 8.11 2.26
C ASP A 64 0.64 7.56 1.69
N ARG A 65 0.47 6.24 1.64
CA ARG A 65 -0.71 5.53 1.12
C ARG A 65 -1.00 5.79 -0.37
N LEU A 66 -0.04 6.31 -1.14
CA LEU A 66 -0.08 6.38 -2.60
C LEU A 66 0.76 5.24 -3.20
N PRO A 67 0.33 4.61 -4.31
CA PRO A 67 1.16 3.59 -4.95
C PRO A 67 2.51 4.18 -5.42
N MET A 68 3.48 3.30 -5.63
CA MET A 68 4.75 3.63 -6.27
C MET A 68 4.72 3.07 -7.69
N ILE A 69 4.71 3.96 -8.68
CA ILE A 69 4.54 3.64 -10.10
C ILE A 69 5.56 4.43 -10.91
N GLY A 70 6.47 3.74 -11.61
CA GLY A 70 7.42 4.37 -12.53
C GLY A 70 8.85 3.86 -12.41
N ALA A 71 9.79 4.55 -13.07
CA ALA A 71 11.20 4.17 -13.10
C ALA A 71 11.83 4.21 -11.71
N LEU A 72 12.55 3.15 -11.32
CA LEU A 72 13.17 3.08 -10.01
C LEU A 72 14.36 4.04 -9.93
N ALA A 73 14.38 4.90 -8.92
CA ALA A 73 15.51 5.78 -8.67
C ALA A 73 16.73 4.99 -8.21
N ASP A 74 17.91 5.36 -8.69
CA ASP A 74 19.18 4.81 -8.23
C ASP A 74 19.61 5.57 -6.96
N ALA A 75 19.18 5.04 -5.81
CA ALA A 75 19.54 5.62 -4.52
C ALA A 75 21.06 5.60 -4.24
N THR A 76 21.83 4.72 -4.89
CA THR A 76 23.27 4.63 -4.69
C THR A 76 24.04 5.73 -5.42
N ALA A 77 23.45 6.27 -6.49
CA ALA A 77 23.98 7.41 -7.24
C ALA A 77 23.60 8.77 -6.65
N ILE A 78 22.82 8.82 -5.57
CA ILE A 78 22.43 10.07 -4.91
C ILE A 78 23.45 10.40 -3.81
N ASP A 79 24.13 11.54 -3.94
CA ASP A 79 25.01 12.06 -2.88
C ASP A 79 24.16 12.46 -1.65
N PRO A 80 24.39 11.84 -0.47
CA PRO A 80 23.67 12.19 0.75
C PRO A 80 23.89 13.64 1.22
N ALA A 81 25.01 14.27 0.87
CA ALA A 81 25.30 15.67 1.18
C ALA A 81 24.51 16.63 0.27
N TYR A 82 24.18 16.20 -0.95
CA TYR A 82 23.48 16.98 -1.96
C TYR A 82 22.29 16.21 -2.56
N PRO A 83 21.27 15.87 -1.75
CA PRO A 83 20.12 15.12 -2.25
C PRO A 83 19.37 15.93 -3.32
N SER A 84 18.90 15.23 -4.36
CA SER A 84 18.12 15.86 -5.43
C SER A 84 16.87 16.55 -4.87
N ARG A 85 16.59 17.75 -5.39
CA ARG A 85 15.38 18.53 -5.08
C ARG A 85 14.25 18.28 -6.09
N LEU A 86 14.56 17.68 -7.24
CA LEU A 86 13.64 17.49 -8.36
C LEU A 86 13.65 16.02 -8.81
N LEU A 87 12.47 15.43 -9.00
CA LEU A 87 12.33 14.04 -9.43
C LEU A 87 12.87 13.79 -10.84
N ALA A 88 12.70 14.78 -11.73
CA ALA A 88 13.17 14.68 -13.11
C ALA A 88 14.70 14.60 -13.23
N ALA A 89 15.43 15.16 -12.27
CA ALA A 89 16.90 15.15 -12.24
C ALA A 89 17.48 13.94 -11.47
N MET A 90 16.63 13.08 -10.91
CA MET A 90 17.09 11.96 -10.09
C MET A 90 17.62 10.84 -10.97
N PRO A 91 18.83 10.29 -10.69
CA PRO A 91 19.35 9.15 -11.43
C PRO A 91 18.38 7.96 -11.32
N ARG A 92 18.18 7.25 -12.44
CA ARG A 92 17.29 6.08 -12.53
C ARG A 92 18.09 4.84 -12.88
N LEU A 93 17.64 3.70 -12.39
CA LEU A 93 18.16 2.39 -12.81
C LEU A 93 17.64 2.10 -14.23
N PRO A 94 18.52 1.93 -15.23
CA PRO A 94 18.11 1.74 -16.62
C PRO A 94 17.22 0.50 -16.80
N GLY A 95 16.07 0.66 -17.46
CA GLY A 95 15.14 -0.43 -17.76
C GLY A 95 14.38 -1.00 -16.56
N LEU A 96 14.56 -0.46 -15.35
CA LEU A 96 13.90 -0.96 -14.15
C LEU A 96 12.74 -0.05 -13.73
N TYR A 97 11.54 -0.62 -13.71
CA TYR A 97 10.31 0.06 -13.31
C TYR A 97 9.65 -0.68 -12.13
N LEU A 98 8.90 0.07 -11.33
CA LEU A 98 8.17 -0.42 -10.17
C LEU A 98 6.67 -0.11 -10.31
N ILE A 99 5.84 -1.06 -9.89
CA ILE A 99 4.41 -0.87 -9.65
C ILE A 99 4.02 -1.62 -8.38
N ASN A 100 3.90 -0.91 -7.26
CA ASN A 100 3.70 -1.52 -5.94
C ASN A 100 3.04 -0.54 -4.95
N GLY A 101 2.82 -0.98 -3.70
CA GLY A 101 2.42 -0.10 -2.60
C GLY A 101 0.92 0.24 -2.59
N PHE A 102 0.09 -0.58 -3.23
CA PHE A 102 -1.35 -0.33 -3.38
C PHE A 102 -2.16 -0.41 -2.08
N GLY A 103 -1.62 -1.00 -1.02
CA GLY A 103 -2.33 -1.23 0.22
C GLY A 103 -3.65 -1.99 0.01
N ALA A 104 -4.73 -1.51 0.65
CA ALA A 104 -6.07 -2.10 0.53
C ALA A 104 -6.86 -1.62 -0.70
N ARG A 105 -6.26 -0.81 -1.59
CA ARG A 105 -6.94 -0.16 -2.72
C ARG A 105 -6.45 -0.64 -4.09
N GLY A 106 -5.83 -1.81 -4.17
CA GLY A 106 -5.26 -2.35 -5.41
C GLY A 106 -6.25 -2.42 -6.57
N ILE A 107 -7.48 -2.87 -6.34
CA ILE A 107 -8.51 -2.94 -7.39
C ILE A 107 -8.86 -1.56 -7.96
N VAL A 108 -8.88 -0.52 -7.11
CA VAL A 108 -9.21 0.84 -7.54
C VAL A 108 -8.10 1.43 -8.40
N TRP A 109 -6.85 1.14 -8.06
CA TRP A 109 -5.68 1.71 -8.74
C TRP A 109 -5.20 0.92 -9.95
N SER A 110 -5.51 -0.38 -10.05
CA SER A 110 -4.83 -1.30 -10.96
C SER A 110 -4.87 -0.87 -12.42
N ALA A 111 -6.04 -0.47 -12.93
CA ALA A 111 -6.21 -0.09 -14.33
C ALA A 111 -5.40 1.18 -14.67
N LEU A 112 -5.59 2.25 -13.89
CA LEU A 112 -4.86 3.51 -14.10
C LEU A 112 -3.35 3.35 -13.89
N ALA A 113 -2.94 2.54 -12.91
CA ALA A 113 -1.53 2.29 -12.63
C ALA A 113 -0.86 1.47 -13.75
N GLY A 114 -1.57 0.50 -14.31
CA GLY A 114 -1.11 -0.27 -15.47
C GLY A 114 -0.91 0.61 -16.70
N GLU A 115 -1.91 1.46 -17.01
CA GLU A 115 -1.83 2.41 -18.12
C GLU A 115 -0.67 3.39 -17.94
N LEU A 116 -0.58 4.01 -16.76
CA LEU A 116 0.52 4.95 -16.46
C LEU A 116 1.89 4.28 -16.63
N LEU A 117 2.06 3.07 -16.10
CA LEU A 117 3.33 2.34 -16.22
C LEU A 117 3.65 2.04 -17.70
N ALA A 118 2.67 1.60 -18.49
CA ALA A 118 2.85 1.33 -19.90
C ALA A 118 3.27 2.59 -20.68
N CYS A 119 2.65 3.74 -20.41
CA CYS A 119 3.04 5.02 -20.99
C CYS A 119 4.48 5.41 -20.60
N LEU A 120 4.87 5.22 -19.34
CA LEU A 120 6.23 5.51 -18.85
C LEU A 120 7.30 4.59 -19.48
N ILE A 121 6.95 3.34 -19.78
CA ILE A 121 7.86 2.39 -20.44
C ILE A 121 8.01 2.73 -21.94
N THR A 122 6.92 3.10 -22.59
CA THR A 122 6.87 3.30 -24.05
C THR A 122 7.17 4.72 -24.48
N GLY A 123 7.14 5.69 -23.57
CA GLY A 123 7.23 7.12 -23.89
C GLY A 123 5.95 7.68 -24.50
N ALA A 124 4.81 6.99 -24.37
CA ALA A 124 3.52 7.49 -24.81
C ALA A 124 3.02 8.66 -23.94
N PRO A 125 2.07 9.49 -24.42
CA PRO A 125 1.46 10.54 -23.61
C PRO A 125 0.89 10.00 -22.29
N LEU A 126 1.14 10.72 -21.19
CA LEU A 126 0.74 10.27 -19.86
C LEU A 126 -0.78 10.45 -19.64
N PRO A 127 -1.45 9.50 -18.94
CA PRO A 127 -2.89 9.60 -18.66
C PRO A 127 -3.21 10.53 -17.48
N LEU A 128 -2.19 11.18 -16.89
CA LEU A 128 -2.28 11.97 -15.67
C LEU A 128 -1.47 13.27 -15.80
N ALA A 129 -1.84 14.27 -15.01
CA ALA A 129 -1.07 15.50 -14.85
C ALA A 129 0.27 15.23 -14.14
N ASP A 130 1.27 16.07 -14.43
CA ASP A 130 2.65 15.90 -13.97
C ASP A 130 2.81 15.84 -12.45
N ASP A 131 1.96 16.57 -11.71
CA ASP A 131 1.96 16.59 -10.26
C ASP A 131 1.48 15.24 -9.68
N LEU A 132 0.48 14.61 -10.31
CA LEU A 132 0.00 13.27 -9.96
C LEU A 132 1.02 12.19 -10.32
N VAL A 133 1.68 12.30 -11.48
CA VAL A 133 2.77 11.42 -11.88
C VAL A 133 3.91 11.50 -10.86
N SER A 134 4.29 12.73 -10.47
CA SER A 134 5.29 12.99 -9.44
C SER A 134 4.89 12.45 -8.06
N ALA A 135 3.59 12.46 -7.74
CA ALA A 135 3.07 11.95 -6.48
C ALA A 135 3.14 10.43 -6.36
N VAL A 136 3.13 9.70 -7.48
CA VAL A 136 3.26 8.23 -7.50
C VAL A 136 4.66 7.76 -7.88
N ASP A 137 5.56 8.64 -8.31
CA ASP A 137 6.95 8.30 -8.62
C ASP A 137 7.65 7.62 -7.42
N PRO A 138 8.33 6.47 -7.60
CA PRO A 138 9.04 5.79 -6.50
C PRO A 138 10.12 6.65 -5.82
N GLY A 139 10.78 7.52 -6.58
CA GLY A 139 11.85 8.41 -6.12
C GLY A 139 11.38 9.53 -5.18
N ARG A 140 10.05 9.75 -5.03
CA ARG A 140 9.49 10.81 -4.16
C ARG A 140 9.90 10.72 -2.69
N PHE A 141 10.29 9.53 -2.23
CA PHE A 141 10.79 9.30 -0.86
C PHE A 141 12.26 9.67 -0.69
N LEU A 142 13.01 9.79 -1.78
CA LEU A 142 14.42 10.19 -1.80
C LEU A 142 14.61 11.71 -1.88
N LEU A 143 13.54 12.47 -2.10
CA LEU A 143 13.58 13.93 -2.07
C LEU A 143 13.93 14.46 -0.67
N ARG A 144 14.71 15.54 -0.63
CA ARG A 144 15.11 16.24 0.59
C ARG A 144 13.89 16.63 1.45
N GLY A 145 13.94 16.34 2.75
CA GLY A 145 12.92 16.72 3.74
C GLY A 145 11.78 15.71 3.96
N ARG A 146 11.57 14.72 3.06
CA ARG A 146 10.63 13.61 3.30
C ARG A 146 11.27 12.43 4.03
N SER A 147 12.53 12.12 3.73
CA SER A 147 13.28 11.02 4.38
C SER A 147 13.53 11.25 5.88
N GLN A 148 13.66 12.50 6.33
CA GLN A 148 13.88 12.84 7.75
C GLN A 148 12.63 12.70 8.62
N ARG A 149 11.45 13.03 8.09
CA ARG A 149 10.16 12.87 8.81
C ARG A 149 9.81 11.40 9.01
N TRP A 150 10.19 10.54 8.06
CA TRP A 150 10.02 9.10 8.21
C TRP A 150 10.86 8.54 9.37
N ARG A 151 12.17 8.87 9.43
CA ARG A 151 13.06 8.39 10.50
C ARG A 151 12.61 8.82 11.91
N SER A 152 11.96 9.99 12.04
CA SER A 152 11.44 10.46 13.33
C SER A 152 10.15 9.75 13.76
N ASP A 153 9.30 9.32 12.81
CA ASP A 153 8.02 8.63 13.12
C ASP A 153 8.17 7.11 13.29
N SER A 154 9.27 6.51 12.79
CA SER A 154 9.57 5.07 12.92
C SER A 154 10.41 4.70 14.16
N ALA A 155 10.76 5.66 15.02
CA ALA A 155 11.38 5.35 16.31
C ALA A 155 10.31 4.81 17.28
N PRO A 156 10.50 3.65 17.93
CA PRO A 156 9.57 3.19 18.94
C PRO A 156 9.49 4.24 20.05
N ARG A 157 8.28 4.72 20.35
CA ARG A 157 8.02 5.49 21.56
C ARG A 157 8.23 4.55 22.74
N ILE A 158 9.41 4.64 23.34
CA ILE A 158 9.67 4.01 24.63
C ILE A 158 8.90 4.85 25.65
N ASP A 159 7.66 4.45 25.94
CA ASP A 159 6.91 4.96 27.07
C ASP A 159 7.63 4.53 28.36
N ARG A 160 7.86 5.51 29.25
CA ARG A 160 8.36 5.34 30.61
C ARG A 160 7.20 5.21 31.59
#